data_AF-A0A6N9TLC2-F1
#
_entry.id   AF-A0A6N9TLC2-F1
#
_cell.length_a   1.000
_cell.length_b   1.000
_cell.length_c   1.000
_cell.angle_alpha   90.00
_cell.angle_beta   90.00
_cell.angle_gamma   90.00
#
_symmetry.space_group_name_H-M   'P 1'
#
loop_
_entity.id
_entity.type
_entity.pdbx_description
1 polymer ?
#
loop_
_entity_poly.entity_id
_entity_poly.type
_entity_poly.pdbx_seq_one_letter_code
_entity_poly.pdbx_strand_id
1 'polypeptide(L)'
;MFDTLPYDLVKFLMQFVVIVVAGGYVSKYYSSLQKEKEAKQRLIHEFSEIFGQFIALRFKVNVHLYKHDDNEPHYCMMTAQELKRLIIDSYNESCDLLGRYQAIKPLIHVNFNIKSGEIDLLHNKYHRWRRSLRESKPIYQSEQKVNDGEYKVLRSTYLNILKQMKEQS
;
A
#
# COMPACT_ATOMS: atom_id res chain seq x y z
N MET A 1 -51.63 -37.97 34.30
CA MET A 1 -51.08 -36.61 34.18
C MET A 1 -49.54 -36.66 34.09
N PHE A 2 -48.98 -37.57 33.28
CA PHE A 2 -47.51 -37.74 33.16
C PHE A 2 -47.02 -37.99 31.71
N ASP A 3 -47.90 -38.03 30.71
CA ASP A 3 -47.52 -38.43 29.35
C ASP A 3 -46.86 -37.31 28.49
N THR A 4 -46.81 -36.07 28.98
CA THR A 4 -46.23 -34.94 28.24
C THR A 4 -44.77 -34.62 28.60
N LEU A 5 -44.29 -35.09 29.75
CA LEU A 5 -42.93 -34.86 30.25
C LEU A 5 -41.81 -35.30 29.28
N PRO A 6 -41.88 -36.48 28.62
CA PRO A 6 -40.85 -36.89 27.67
C PRO A 6 -40.88 -36.07 26.38
N TYR A 7 -42.07 -35.61 25.95
CA TYR A 7 -42.22 -34.81 24.74
C TYR A 7 -41.64 -33.40 24.90
N ASP A 8 -41.90 -32.75 26.04
CA ASP A 8 -41.37 -31.43 26.33
C ASP A 8 -39.84 -31.45 26.49
N LEU A 9 -39.27 -32.51 27.08
CA LEU A 9 -37.82 -32.70 27.17
C LEU A 9 -37.17 -32.88 25.80
N VAL A 10 -37.76 -33.71 24.93
CA VAL A 10 -37.27 -33.93 23.56
C VAL A 10 -37.34 -32.64 22.73
N LYS A 11 -38.42 -31.86 22.88
CA LYS A 11 -38.56 -30.56 22.22
C LYS A 11 -37.50 -29.56 22.69
N PHE A 12 -37.22 -29.51 23.99
CA PHE A 12 -36.17 -28.67 24.55
C PHE A 12 -34.77 -29.06 24.02
N LEU A 13 -34.45 -30.35 24.00
CA LEU A 13 -33.18 -30.85 23.46
C LEU A 13 -33.02 -30.52 21.97
N MET A 14 -34.08 -30.72 21.17
CA MET A 14 -34.11 -30.33 19.75
C MET A 14 -33.86 -28.83 19.57
N GLN A 15 -34.52 -27.97 20.35
CA GLN A 15 -34.30 -26.52 20.29
C GLN A 15 -32.86 -26.16 20.65
N PHE A 16 -32.28 -26.80 21.67
CA PHE A 16 -30.90 -26.57 22.07
C PHE A 16 -29.90 -26.97 20.97
N VAL A 17 -30.09 -28.13 20.34
CA VAL A 17 -29.28 -28.58 19.20
C VAL A 17 -29.36 -27.58 18.04
N VAL A 18 -30.56 -27.10 17.70
CA VAL A 18 -30.75 -26.11 16.64
C VAL A 18 -30.04 -24.79 16.97
N ILE A 19 -30.13 -24.31 18.22
CA ILE A 19 -29.45 -23.09 18.65
C ILE A 19 -27.93 -23.25 18.61
N VAL A 20 -27.39 -24.39 19.05
CA VAL A 20 -25.94 -24.66 19.02
C VAL A 20 -25.42 -24.73 17.59
N VAL A 21 -26.14 -25.43 16.69
CA VAL A 21 -25.75 -25.54 15.28
C VAL A 21 -25.85 -24.18 14.59
N ALA A 22 -26.99 -23.48 14.73
CA ALA A 22 -27.17 -22.15 14.15
C ALA A 22 -26.15 -21.13 14.70
N GLY A 23 -25.93 -21.13 16.01
CA GLY A 23 -24.94 -20.30 16.68
C GLY A 23 -23.51 -20.59 16.19
N GLY A 24 -23.16 -21.86 15.99
CA GLY A 24 -21.88 -22.27 15.42
C GLY A 24 -21.69 -21.77 13.98
N TYR A 25 -22.71 -21.89 13.13
CA TYR A 25 -22.68 -21.37 11.75
C TYR A 25 -22.53 -19.84 11.72
N VAL A 26 -23.31 -19.13 12.53
CA VAL A 26 -23.25 -17.67 12.63
C VAL A 26 -21.87 -17.24 13.12
N SER A 27 -21.34 -17.87 14.17
CA SER A 27 -20.01 -17.58 14.71
C SER A 27 -18.90 -17.79 13.67
N LYS A 28 -18.95 -18.89 12.91
CA LYS A 28 -18.00 -19.16 11.82
C LYS A 28 -18.08 -18.13 10.71
N TYR A 29 -19.30 -17.73 10.33
CA TYR A 29 -19.53 -16.70 9.33
C TYR A 29 -18.95 -15.35 9.76
N TYR A 30 -19.26 -14.88 10.97
CA TYR A 30 -18.68 -13.65 11.51
C TYR A 30 -17.16 -13.70 11.61
N SER A 31 -16.59 -14.82 12.05
CA SER A 31 -15.14 -15.01 12.10
C SER A 31 -14.49 -14.92 10.72
N SER A 32 -15.16 -15.41 9.68
CA SER A 32 -14.69 -15.30 8.29
C SER A 32 -14.70 -13.86 7.80
N LEU A 33 -15.81 -13.14 8.03
CA LEU A 33 -15.92 -11.72 7.66
C LEU A 33 -14.89 -10.85 8.37
N GLN A 34 -14.64 -11.11 9.65
CA GLN A 34 -13.63 -10.38 10.42
C GLN A 34 -12.23 -10.61 9.86
N LYS A 35 -11.87 -11.86 9.52
CA LYS A 35 -10.57 -12.17 8.90
C LYS A 35 -10.38 -11.47 7.55
N GLU A 36 -11.43 -11.42 6.73
CA GLU A 36 -11.38 -10.70 5.45
C GLU A 36 -11.15 -9.20 5.66
N LYS A 37 -11.88 -8.60 6.61
CA LYS A 37 -11.72 -7.19 6.96
C LYS A 37 -10.31 -6.87 7.46
N GLU A 38 -9.78 -7.71 8.35
CA GLU A 38 -8.41 -7.57 8.85
C GLU A 38 -7.37 -7.68 7.72
N ALA A 39 -7.56 -8.61 6.77
CA ALA A 39 -6.68 -8.76 5.62
C ALA A 39 -6.70 -7.51 4.71
N LYS A 40 -7.90 -6.97 4.42
CA LYS A 40 -8.07 -5.72 3.65
C LYS A 40 -7.40 -4.54 4.33
N GLN A 41 -7.58 -4.39 5.64
CA GLN A 41 -6.95 -3.33 6.42
C GLN A 41 -5.42 -3.43 6.42
N ARG A 42 -4.86 -4.64 6.59
CA ARG A 42 -3.41 -4.87 6.47
C ARG A 42 -2.90 -4.50 5.08
N LEU A 43 -3.64 -4.84 4.03
CA LEU A 43 -3.26 -4.51 2.65
C LEU A 43 -3.28 -3.00 2.38
N ILE A 44 -4.26 -2.28 2.93
CA ILE A 44 -4.31 -0.80 2.89
C ILE A 44 -3.10 -0.20 3.61
N HIS A 45 -2.74 -0.75 4.77
CA HIS A 45 -1.60 -0.30 5.55
C HIS A 45 -0.29 -0.50 4.78
N GLU A 46 -0.04 -1.70 4.28
CA GLU A 46 1.16 -2.04 3.50
C GLU A 46 1.27 -1.18 2.24
N PHE A 47 0.17 -1.00 1.50
CA PHE A 47 0.13 -0.13 0.33
C PHE A 47 0.48 1.33 0.67
N SER A 48 -0.05 1.85 1.78
CA SER A 48 0.23 3.20 2.25
C SER A 48 1.68 3.36 2.71
N GLU A 49 2.22 2.35 3.38
CA GLU A 49 3.60 2.33 3.85
C GLU A 49 4.58 2.34 2.69
N ILE A 50 4.38 1.47 1.70
CA ILE A 50 5.22 1.42 0.49
C ILE A 50 5.19 2.77 -0.23
N PHE A 51 4.01 3.37 -0.41
CA PHE A 51 3.91 4.71 -1.01
C PHE A 51 4.67 5.75 -0.18
N GLY A 52 4.53 5.73 1.15
CA GLY A 52 5.23 6.64 2.05
C GLY A 52 6.75 6.52 1.98
N GLN A 53 7.27 5.30 1.95
CA GLN A 53 8.71 5.02 1.81
C GLN A 53 9.23 5.48 0.45
N PHE A 54 8.45 5.28 -0.61
CA PHE A 54 8.71 5.87 -1.90
C PHE A 54 8.74 7.42 -1.82
N ILE A 55 7.80 8.08 -1.14
CA ILE A 55 7.89 9.54 -1.02
C ILE A 55 9.13 9.98 -0.21
N ALA A 56 9.48 9.27 0.87
CA ALA A 56 10.64 9.58 1.69
C ALA A 56 11.96 9.44 0.92
N LEU A 57 12.14 8.34 0.20
CA LEU A 57 13.33 8.09 -0.60
C LEU A 57 13.47 9.11 -1.75
N ARG A 58 12.35 9.55 -2.32
CA ARG A 58 12.37 10.68 -3.26
C ARG A 58 12.97 11.90 -2.59
N PHE A 59 12.43 12.37 -1.47
CA PHE A 59 12.93 13.55 -0.77
C PHE A 59 14.41 13.42 -0.40
N LYS A 60 14.81 12.27 0.14
CA LYS A 60 16.20 11.95 0.50
C LYS A 60 17.15 12.20 -0.67
N VAL A 61 16.83 11.70 -1.86
CA VAL A 61 17.70 11.84 -3.04
C VAL A 61 17.62 13.22 -3.65
N ASN A 62 16.41 13.74 -3.76
CA ASN A 62 16.13 15.00 -4.41
C ASN A 62 16.94 16.12 -3.77
N VAL A 63 16.99 16.21 -2.44
CA VAL A 63 17.82 17.22 -1.71
C VAL A 63 19.26 17.32 -2.22
N HIS A 64 19.84 16.25 -2.75
CA HIS A 64 21.24 16.20 -3.20
C HIS A 64 21.44 16.21 -4.72
N LEU A 65 20.39 16.05 -5.54
CA LEU A 65 20.48 15.96 -7.02
C LEU A 65 19.96 17.22 -7.74
N TYR A 66 20.47 18.41 -7.38
CA TYR A 66 20.17 19.65 -8.11
C TYR A 66 21.42 20.36 -8.61
N LYS A 67 21.33 20.91 -9.82
CA LYS A 67 22.28 21.89 -10.34
C LYS A 67 21.88 23.27 -9.83
N HIS A 68 22.79 23.96 -9.17
CA HIS A 68 22.65 25.40 -8.91
C HIS A 68 23.30 26.12 -10.09
N ASP A 69 22.52 26.88 -10.85
CA ASP A 69 23.10 27.88 -11.74
C ASP A 69 23.61 29.05 -10.88
N ASP A 70 24.90 29.28 -11.05
CA ASP A 70 25.76 30.44 -10.78
C ASP A 70 25.57 31.25 -9.48
N ASN A 71 26.68 31.24 -8.72
CA ASN A 71 27.08 32.10 -7.59
C ASN A 71 26.51 31.81 -6.20
N GLU A 72 26.79 30.58 -5.77
CA GLU A 72 26.79 30.03 -4.39
C GLU A 72 25.59 29.14 -4.02
N PRO A 73 25.75 27.80 -4.10
CA PRO A 73 24.78 26.85 -3.58
C PRO A 73 24.87 26.74 -2.05
N HIS A 74 23.77 27.06 -1.35
CA HIS A 74 23.62 26.70 0.06
C HIS A 74 23.12 25.24 0.21
N TYR A 75 24.11 24.35 0.41
CA TYR A 75 24.15 22.94 0.90
C TYR A 75 23.58 21.80 0.02
N CYS A 76 24.25 20.64 -0.10
CA CYS A 76 25.02 19.87 0.91
C CYS A 76 26.35 19.29 0.33
N MET A 77 27.54 19.65 0.85
CA MET A 77 28.32 18.94 1.88
C MET A 77 28.61 17.44 1.65
N MET A 78 28.37 16.92 0.45
CA MET A 78 28.76 15.55 0.09
C MET A 78 29.83 15.56 -0.99
N THR A 79 30.87 14.78 -0.76
CA THR A 79 31.86 14.40 -1.76
C THR A 79 31.19 13.61 -2.89
N ALA A 80 31.82 13.59 -4.07
CA ALA A 80 31.33 12.78 -5.19
C ALA A 80 31.17 11.29 -4.83
N GLN A 81 32.01 10.78 -3.92
CA GLN A 81 31.95 9.41 -3.44
C GLN A 81 30.73 9.16 -2.55
N GLU A 82 30.39 10.09 -1.67
CA GLU A 82 29.18 10.01 -0.85
C GLU A 82 27.91 10.12 -1.70
N LEU A 83 27.89 11.00 -2.69
CA LEU A 83 26.74 11.11 -3.61
C LEU A 83 26.53 9.81 -4.40
N LYS A 84 27.62 9.21 -4.89
CA LYS A 84 27.57 7.92 -5.58
C LYS A 84 27.03 6.81 -4.66
N ARG A 85 27.45 6.78 -3.39
CA ARG A 85 26.92 5.82 -2.40
C ARG A 85 25.43 6.05 -2.17
N LEU A 86 25.02 7.29 -1.92
CA LEU A 86 23.61 7.64 -1.75
C LEU A 86 22.75 7.17 -2.93
N ILE A 87 23.20 7.41 -4.17
CA ILE A 87 22.48 6.96 -5.37
C ILE A 87 22.36 5.43 -5.41
N ILE A 88 23.43 4.70 -5.11
CA ILE A 88 23.42 3.23 -5.11
C ILE A 88 22.49 2.69 -4.02
N ASP A 89 22.62 3.23 -2.80
CA ASP A 89 21.80 2.83 -1.66
C ASP A 89 20.32 3.10 -1.95
N SER A 90 20.01 4.29 -2.47
CA SER A 90 18.65 4.63 -2.85
C SER A 90 18.13 3.83 -4.03
N TYR A 91 18.98 3.45 -4.98
CA TYR A 91 18.59 2.54 -6.05
C TYR A 91 18.22 1.16 -5.50
N ASN A 92 19.01 0.61 -4.59
CA ASN A 92 18.75 -0.68 -3.94
C ASN A 92 17.46 -0.63 -3.11
N GLU A 93 17.27 0.43 -2.33
CA GLU A 93 16.05 0.68 -1.55
C GLU A 93 14.83 0.77 -2.48
N SER A 94 14.93 1.47 -3.62
CA SER A 94 13.85 1.53 -4.60
C SER A 94 13.53 0.16 -5.24
N CYS A 95 14.51 -0.72 -5.40
CA CYS A 95 14.30 -2.07 -5.91
C CYS A 95 13.52 -2.92 -4.90
N ASP A 96 13.88 -2.84 -3.62
CA ASP A 96 13.18 -3.55 -2.55
C ASP A 96 11.71 -3.11 -2.44
N LEU A 97 11.48 -1.79 -2.38
CA LEU A 97 10.13 -1.22 -2.36
C LEU A 97 9.29 -1.66 -3.56
N LEU A 98 9.91 -1.74 -4.73
CA LEU A 98 9.23 -2.17 -5.95
C LEU A 98 8.91 -3.67 -5.93
N GLY A 99 9.77 -4.49 -5.33
CA GLY A 99 9.51 -5.91 -5.06
C GLY A 99 8.34 -6.09 -4.08
N ARG A 100 8.32 -5.35 -2.96
CA ARG A 100 7.19 -5.34 -2.03
C ARG A 100 5.89 -4.92 -2.70
N TYR A 101 5.94 -3.86 -3.52
CA TYR A 101 4.79 -3.42 -4.30
C TYR A 101 4.28 -4.50 -5.26
N GLN A 102 5.18 -5.18 -5.98
CA GLN A 102 4.80 -6.27 -6.89
C GLN A 102 4.15 -7.44 -6.16
N ALA A 103 4.57 -7.74 -4.92
CA ALA A 103 3.96 -8.79 -4.11
C ALA A 103 2.51 -8.45 -3.71
N ILE A 104 2.24 -7.20 -3.35
CA ILE A 104 0.89 -6.78 -2.93
C ILE A 104 -0.05 -6.43 -4.09
N LYS A 105 0.50 -6.04 -5.25
CA LYS A 105 -0.27 -5.65 -6.44
C LYS A 105 -1.38 -6.65 -6.81
N PRO A 106 -1.13 -7.97 -6.97
CA PRO A 106 -2.19 -8.92 -7.29
C PRO A 106 -3.23 -9.04 -6.17
N LEU A 107 -2.80 -8.92 -4.91
CA LEU A 107 -3.71 -8.96 -3.76
C LEU A 107 -4.67 -7.76 -3.77
N ILE A 108 -4.21 -6.58 -4.20
CA ILE A 108 -5.07 -5.41 -4.34
C ILE A 108 -6.15 -5.68 -5.40
N HIS A 109 -5.80 -6.26 -6.55
CA HIS A 109 -6.79 -6.60 -7.59
C HIS A 109 -7.82 -7.64 -7.13
N VAL A 110 -7.40 -8.62 -6.32
CA VAL A 110 -8.30 -9.68 -5.83
C VAL A 110 -9.25 -9.16 -4.75
N ASN A 111 -8.76 -8.29 -3.86
CA ASN A 111 -9.51 -7.85 -2.68
C ASN A 111 -10.29 -6.55 -2.91
N PHE A 112 -9.94 -5.77 -3.93
CA PHE A 112 -10.56 -4.47 -4.22
C PHE A 112 -10.87 -4.34 -5.71
N ASN A 113 -12.04 -3.80 -6.03
CA ASN A 113 -12.47 -3.52 -7.39
C ASN A 113 -11.85 -2.21 -7.89
N ILE A 114 -10.55 -2.23 -8.18
CA ILE A 114 -9.77 -1.07 -8.65
C ILE A 114 -9.41 -1.27 -10.12
N LYS A 115 -9.53 -0.21 -10.91
CA LYS A 115 -9.16 -0.23 -12.33
C LYS A 115 -7.68 -0.56 -12.49
N SER A 116 -7.36 -1.56 -13.31
CA SER A 116 -5.98 -2.01 -13.56
C SER A 116 -5.05 -0.87 -13.98
N GLY A 117 -5.54 0.02 -14.84
CA GLY A 117 -4.78 1.17 -15.32
C GLY A 117 -4.24 2.09 -14.22
N GLU A 118 -4.92 2.24 -13.09
CA GLU A 118 -4.46 3.12 -11.99
C GLU A 118 -3.28 2.48 -11.24
N ILE A 119 -3.38 1.18 -10.97
CA ILE A 119 -2.34 0.40 -10.29
C ILE A 119 -1.12 0.26 -11.21
N ASP A 120 -1.33 0.00 -12.50
CA ASP A 120 -0.26 -0.04 -13.50
C ASP A 120 0.42 1.32 -13.68
N LEU A 121 -0.33 2.42 -13.58
CA LEU A 121 0.24 3.77 -13.62
C LEU A 121 1.20 4.01 -12.45
N LEU A 122 0.81 3.67 -11.21
CA LEU A 122 1.70 3.75 -10.05
C LEU A 122 2.95 2.88 -10.26
N HIS A 123 2.77 1.65 -10.71
CA HIS A 123 3.87 0.73 -10.99
C HIS A 123 4.88 1.32 -11.98
N ASN A 124 4.38 1.87 -13.10
CA ASN A 124 5.20 2.48 -14.14
C ASN A 124 5.93 3.73 -13.64
N LYS A 125 5.32 4.49 -12.74
CA LYS A 125 5.97 5.63 -12.07
C LYS A 125 7.10 5.15 -11.15
N TYR A 126 6.90 4.13 -10.31
CA TYR A 126 7.99 3.60 -9.48
C TYR A 126 9.15 3.07 -10.33
N HIS A 127 8.86 2.39 -11.44
CA HIS A 127 9.90 1.97 -12.37
C HIS A 127 10.66 3.12 -13.02
N ARG A 128 9.96 4.17 -13.46
CA ARG A 128 10.60 5.37 -14.03
C ARG A 128 11.53 6.01 -13.03
N TRP A 129 11.09 6.16 -11.80
CA TRP A 129 11.92 6.69 -10.75
C TRP A 129 13.19 5.84 -10.54
N ARG A 130 13.08 4.52 -10.38
CA ARG A 130 14.26 3.66 -10.28
C ARG A 130 15.28 3.90 -11.41
N ARG A 131 14.80 4.16 -12.64
CA ARG A 131 15.69 4.52 -13.78
C ARG A 131 16.33 5.90 -13.58
N SER A 132 15.57 6.92 -13.15
CA SER A 132 16.12 8.24 -12.84
C SER A 132 17.23 8.20 -11.79
N LEU A 133 17.10 7.35 -10.75
CA LEU A 133 18.16 7.14 -9.76
C LEU A 133 19.45 6.64 -10.41
N ARG A 134 19.34 5.60 -11.25
CA ARG A 134 20.49 5.04 -11.98
C ARG A 134 21.16 6.09 -12.88
N GLU A 135 20.37 6.97 -13.47
CA GLU A 135 20.85 8.07 -14.33
C GLU A 135 21.31 9.30 -13.54
N SER A 136 21.28 9.27 -12.19
CA SER A 136 21.62 10.39 -11.32
C SER A 136 20.80 11.65 -11.60
N LYS A 137 19.54 11.48 -12.00
CA LYS A 137 18.61 12.57 -12.30
C LYS A 137 17.66 12.84 -11.14
N PRO A 138 17.23 14.11 -10.94
CA PRO A 138 16.18 14.42 -9.98
C PRO A 138 14.88 13.68 -10.29
N ILE A 139 14.09 13.44 -9.25
CA ILE A 139 12.91 12.57 -9.29
C ILE A 139 11.65 13.42 -9.15
N TYR A 140 10.85 13.46 -10.21
CA TYR A 140 9.59 14.22 -10.25
C TYR A 140 9.73 15.70 -9.85
N GLN A 141 10.85 16.29 -10.23
CA GLN A 141 11.19 17.66 -9.91
C GLN A 141 11.82 18.32 -11.12
N SER A 142 11.31 19.49 -11.45
CA SER A 142 11.87 20.34 -12.50
C SER A 142 13.23 20.88 -12.07
N GLU A 143 14.00 21.38 -13.05
CA GLU A 143 15.28 22.05 -12.83
C GLU A 143 15.15 23.24 -11.86
N GLN A 144 13.98 23.89 -11.84
CA GLN A 144 13.63 25.00 -10.94
C GLN A 144 13.21 24.55 -9.53
N LYS A 145 13.47 23.29 -9.16
CA LYS A 145 13.13 22.70 -7.86
C LYS A 145 11.63 22.66 -7.54
N VAL A 146 10.76 22.80 -8.52
CA VAL A 146 9.30 22.67 -8.35
C VAL A 146 8.88 21.23 -8.65
N ASN A 147 7.99 20.68 -7.81
CA ASN A 147 7.31 19.42 -8.08
C ASN A 147 6.76 19.44 -9.51
N ASP A 148 7.20 18.50 -10.34
CA ASP A 148 6.71 18.45 -11.70
C ASP A 148 5.25 17.98 -11.76
N GLY A 149 4.65 18.06 -12.95
CA GLY A 149 3.29 17.54 -13.17
C GLY A 149 3.18 16.04 -12.86
N GLU A 150 4.27 15.29 -13.02
CA GLU A 150 4.29 13.86 -12.78
C GLU A 150 4.11 13.49 -11.31
N TYR A 151 4.66 14.25 -10.36
CA TYR A 151 4.41 14.05 -8.94
C TYR A 151 2.93 14.25 -8.59
N LYS A 152 2.29 15.28 -9.15
CA LYS A 152 0.87 15.55 -8.91
C LYS A 152 0.00 14.40 -9.41
N VAL A 153 0.32 13.85 -10.58
CA VAL A 153 -0.34 12.65 -11.12
C VAL A 153 -0.12 11.46 -10.19
N LEU A 154 1.13 11.16 -9.79
CA LEU A 154 1.44 10.07 -8.86
C LEU A 154 0.63 10.16 -7.56
N ARG A 155 0.64 11.34 -6.93
CA ARG A 155 -0.06 11.59 -5.66
C ARG A 155 -1.58 11.46 -5.81
N SER A 156 -2.15 12.02 -6.87
CA SER A 156 -3.60 11.96 -7.10
C SER A 156 -4.06 10.53 -7.40
N THR A 157 -3.32 9.77 -8.21
CA THR A 157 -3.60 8.34 -8.48
C THR A 157 -3.55 7.53 -7.17
N TYR A 158 -2.52 7.72 -6.35
CA TYR A 158 -2.43 7.04 -5.05
C TYR A 158 -3.63 7.36 -4.14
N LEU A 159 -3.97 8.63 -3.99
CA LEU A 159 -5.10 9.04 -3.15
C LEU A 159 -6.43 8.48 -3.66
N ASN A 160 -6.60 8.38 -4.98
CA ASN A 160 -7.80 7.80 -5.57
C ASN A 160 -7.91 6.29 -5.28
N ILE A 161 -6.82 5.54 -5.44
CA ILE A 161 -6.75 4.11 -5.11
C ILE A 161 -7.02 3.91 -3.62
N LEU A 162 -6.36 4.68 -2.75
CA LEU A 162 -6.53 4.57 -1.31
C LEU A 162 -7.97 4.85 -0.87
N LYS A 163 -8.63 5.84 -1.49
CA LYS A 163 -10.04 6.13 -1.24
C LYS A 163 -10.92 4.94 -1.62
N GLN A 164 -10.75 4.39 -2.81
CA GLN A 164 -11.50 3.22 -3.27
C GLN A 164 -11.29 2.01 -2.36
N MET A 165 -10.07 1.78 -1.87
CA MET A 165 -9.79 0.67 -0.94
C MET A 165 -10.51 0.87 0.40
N LYS A 166 -10.51 2.08 0.96
CA LYS A 166 -11.18 2.40 2.23
C LYS A 166 -12.71 2.30 2.14
N GLU A 167 -13.29 2.61 0.99
CA GLU A 167 -14.74 2.46 0.76
C GLU A 167 -15.18 0.98 0.66
N GLN A 168 -14.23 0.07 0.41
CA GLN A 168 -14.46 -1.36 0.21
C GLN A 168 -13.94 -2.25 1.38
N SER A 169 -13.39 -1.62 2.43
CA SER A 169 -12.78 -2.29 3.61
C SER A 169 -13.70 -2.36 4.83
#